data_AF-A0A3B7C365-F1
#
_entry.id   AF-A0A3B7C365-F1
#
_cell.length_a   1.000
_cell.length_b   1.000
_cell.length_c   1.000
_cell.angle_alpha   90.00
_cell.angle_beta   90.00
_cell.angle_gamma   90.00
#
_symmetry.space_group_name_H-M   'P 1'
#
loop_
_entity.id
_entity.type
_entity.pdbx_description
1 polymer ?
#
loop_
_entity_poly.entity_id
_entity_poly.type
_entity_poly.pdbx_seq_one_letter_code
_entity_poly.pdbx_strand_id
1 'polypeptide(L)'
;MSNKIKKILSFFGLKKSLKITEEELVHINSDTLTDEKRIVEIIDLDSINTDISQIEELLFDIYEEAKMTSNYEDNDLYKIGFNSLEHYKKLITSHPEIKKQFFYFITPEISQKDRSKRIRFIETRSEIPENFKRALSQLVLNSKMRLNNTDFTHFFQLWKNTYPYYYPLRPLLRQLQKYSSDHKISPELNTCLHSFLRSKSIQYLPIKEYMEAKSTVHRIILENSKISLVPTAYVFQLLPDSFGTHVNKLLSGMNEKYQHNFSKILKILCHTIDQNTLQQINTCIDNTDENKFDVFLYNIIRKSAYLKLRSVTLRSKVHNSKDDIYGTYEQVYIENIDIIKGLVSIAGNRKNLKCIQFITTILERSFGVTLGTNYGATSRSLGIVCIQTLAYKFDVEGKDELRRLYKKTSFKLIKKQIELASKKLTETTGETLL
;
A
#
# COMPACT_ATOMS: atom_id res chain seq x y z
N MET A 1 32.55 -5.45 -32.88
CA MET A 1 31.07 -5.41 -32.80
C MET A 1 30.61 -6.24 -31.60
N SER A 2 29.93 -5.63 -30.64
CA SER A 2 29.49 -6.27 -29.38
C SER A 2 28.57 -7.48 -29.61
N ASN A 3 28.73 -8.55 -28.82
CA ASN A 3 27.92 -9.78 -28.90
C ASN A 3 26.41 -9.53 -28.71
N LYS A 4 26.02 -8.45 -28.04
CA LYS A 4 24.62 -8.02 -27.90
C LYS A 4 24.02 -7.56 -29.24
N ILE A 5 24.79 -6.77 -30.00
CA ILE A 5 24.34 -6.20 -31.27
C ILE A 5 24.20 -7.30 -32.33
N LYS A 6 25.11 -8.29 -32.35
CA LYS A 6 25.01 -9.47 -33.22
C LYS A 6 23.74 -10.29 -32.96
N LYS A 7 23.33 -10.46 -31.69
CA LYS A 7 22.10 -11.17 -31.31
C LYS A 7 20.82 -10.46 -31.75
N ILE A 8 20.79 -9.13 -31.64
CA ILE A 8 19.64 -8.32 -32.07
C ILE A 8 19.51 -8.40 -33.59
N LEU A 9 20.60 -8.24 -34.34
CA LEU A 9 20.57 -8.31 -35.81
C LEU A 9 20.22 -9.71 -36.33
N SER A 10 20.65 -10.78 -35.64
CA SER A 10 20.23 -12.14 -35.99
C SER A 10 18.75 -12.40 -35.74
N PHE A 11 18.14 -11.72 -34.76
CA PHE A 11 16.71 -11.85 -34.45
C PHE A 11 15.81 -11.26 -35.54
N PHE A 12 16.31 -10.26 -36.28
CA PHE A 12 15.60 -9.63 -37.41
C PHE A 12 15.96 -10.22 -38.79
N GLY A 13 16.72 -11.33 -38.85
CA GLY A 13 17.02 -12.03 -40.11
C GLY A 13 18.01 -11.34 -41.06
N LEU A 14 18.65 -10.25 -40.63
CA LEU A 14 19.57 -9.47 -41.47
C LEU A 14 20.97 -10.09 -41.49
N LYS A 15 21.34 -10.72 -42.62
CA LYS A 15 22.59 -11.49 -42.79
C LYS A 15 23.85 -10.68 -43.15
N LYS A 16 23.77 -9.35 -43.29
CA LYS A 16 24.96 -8.50 -43.56
C LYS A 16 25.07 -7.35 -42.56
N SER A 17 26.31 -7.05 -42.17
CA SER A 17 26.62 -5.90 -41.34
C SER A 17 26.26 -4.62 -42.08
N LEU A 18 25.29 -3.87 -41.57
CA LEU A 18 25.03 -2.49 -42.00
C LEU A 18 26.30 -1.68 -41.69
N LYS A 19 27.01 -1.25 -42.72
CA LYS A 19 28.07 -0.24 -42.60
C LYS A 19 27.36 1.11 -42.59
N ILE A 20 27.35 1.75 -41.43
CA ILE A 20 26.93 3.15 -41.29
C ILE A 20 27.93 4.00 -42.08
N THR A 21 27.42 4.81 -43.00
CA THR A 21 28.21 5.71 -43.83
C THR A 21 28.65 6.94 -43.02
N GLU A 22 29.72 7.61 -43.45
CA GLU A 22 30.23 8.81 -42.75
C GLU A 22 29.19 9.94 -42.73
N GLU A 23 28.33 10.03 -43.75
CA GLU A 23 27.20 10.99 -43.80
C GLU A 23 26.15 10.69 -42.72
N GLU A 24 25.81 9.42 -42.47
CA GLU A 24 24.88 9.03 -41.40
C GLU A 24 25.47 9.30 -40.00
N LEU A 25 26.80 9.17 -39.85
CA LEU A 25 27.51 9.52 -38.61
C LEU A 25 27.55 11.04 -38.35
N VAL A 26 27.58 11.86 -39.40
CA VAL A 26 27.47 13.32 -39.29
C VAL A 26 26.07 13.72 -38.84
N HIS A 27 25.02 13.02 -39.29
CA HIS A 27 23.64 13.30 -38.88
C HIS A 27 23.33 12.88 -37.44
N ILE A 28 23.93 11.78 -36.96
CA ILE A 28 23.79 11.33 -35.56
C ILE A 28 24.51 12.28 -34.59
N ASN A 29 25.61 12.89 -35.03
CA ASN A 29 26.44 13.76 -34.18
C ASN A 29 26.13 15.26 -34.32
N SER A 30 25.27 15.67 -35.25
CA SER A 30 24.80 17.05 -35.32
C SER A 30 23.79 17.31 -34.20
N ASP A 31 24.08 18.25 -33.31
CA ASP A 31 23.29 18.71 -32.14
C ASP A 31 21.89 19.29 -32.48
N THR A 32 21.31 18.95 -33.63
CA THR A 32 19.92 19.25 -34.02
C THR A 32 18.90 18.24 -33.45
N LEU A 33 19.23 17.57 -32.34
CA LEU A 33 18.31 16.74 -31.55
C LEU A 33 17.23 17.54 -30.80
N THR A 34 16.99 18.80 -31.18
CA THR A 34 15.91 19.63 -30.63
C THR A 34 14.52 19.33 -31.17
N ASP A 35 14.37 18.48 -32.20
CA ASP A 35 13.05 18.05 -32.71
C ASP A 35 12.78 16.53 -32.64
N GLU A 36 13.69 15.73 -32.05
CA GLU A 36 13.49 14.29 -31.81
C GLU A 36 12.62 13.96 -30.58
N LYS A 37 11.71 14.86 -30.21
CA LYS A 37 10.49 14.48 -29.46
C LYS A 37 9.40 13.90 -30.37
N ARG A 38 9.65 13.76 -31.67
CA ARG A 38 8.63 13.34 -32.66
C ARG A 38 8.96 12.11 -33.51
N ILE A 39 10.10 11.45 -33.34
CA ILE A 39 10.43 10.20 -34.07
C ILE A 39 10.90 9.11 -33.10
N VAL A 40 10.16 8.94 -32.01
CA VAL A 40 9.62 7.61 -31.78
C VAL A 40 8.32 7.67 -32.55
N GLU A 41 8.17 6.91 -33.63
CA GLU A 41 6.85 6.42 -34.00
C GLU A 41 6.33 5.70 -32.75
N ILE A 42 5.72 6.48 -31.87
CA ILE A 42 4.64 6.06 -31.02
C ILE A 42 3.68 5.54 -32.08
N ILE A 43 3.70 4.23 -32.34
CA ILE A 43 2.45 3.57 -32.67
C ILE A 43 1.52 4.11 -31.61
N ASP A 44 0.62 4.99 -32.05
CA ASP A 44 -0.43 5.56 -31.23
C ASP A 44 -1.32 4.36 -30.85
N LEU A 45 -0.83 3.56 -29.90
CA LEU A 45 -1.46 2.35 -29.40
C LEU A 45 -2.71 2.70 -28.59
N ASP A 46 -2.95 3.99 -28.36
CA ASP A 46 -4.24 4.54 -27.95
C ASP A 46 -5.30 4.37 -29.06
N SER A 47 -4.92 3.97 -30.29
CA SER A 47 -5.81 3.62 -31.39
C SER A 47 -5.91 2.12 -31.69
N ILE A 48 -5.55 1.21 -30.76
CA ILE A 48 -6.06 -0.17 -30.86
C ILE A 48 -7.57 -0.08 -30.58
N ASN A 49 -8.36 0.30 -31.58
CA ASN A 49 -9.79 0.02 -31.59
C ASN A 49 -9.94 -1.48 -31.82
N THR A 50 -9.73 -2.27 -30.77
CA THR A 50 -10.24 -3.65 -30.79
C THR A 50 -11.74 -3.50 -30.90
N ASP A 51 -12.32 -4.04 -31.97
CA ASP A 51 -13.76 -4.07 -32.12
C ASP A 51 -14.37 -4.77 -30.88
N ILE A 52 -15.38 -4.17 -30.28
CA ILE A 52 -16.05 -4.72 -29.09
C ILE A 52 -16.56 -6.13 -29.39
N SER A 53 -16.94 -6.42 -30.64
CA SER A 53 -17.32 -7.75 -31.10
C SER A 53 -16.24 -8.80 -30.85
N GLN A 54 -14.96 -8.47 -31.07
CA GLN A 54 -13.83 -9.39 -30.85
C GLN A 54 -13.58 -9.66 -29.37
N ILE A 55 -13.88 -8.68 -28.50
CA ILE A 55 -13.77 -8.82 -27.05
C ILE A 55 -14.90 -9.72 -26.51
N GLU A 56 -16.11 -9.55 -27.05
CA GLU A 56 -17.27 -10.38 -26.75
C GLU A 56 -17.07 -11.83 -27.20
N GLU A 57 -16.60 -12.03 -28.42
CA GLU A 57 -16.22 -13.34 -28.96
C GLU A 57 -15.16 -14.02 -28.09
N LEU A 58 -14.11 -13.29 -27.70
CA LEU A 58 -13.07 -13.84 -26.83
C LEU A 58 -13.61 -14.27 -25.46
N LEU A 59 -14.55 -13.52 -24.88
CA LEU A 59 -15.19 -13.92 -23.63
C LEU A 59 -16.00 -15.21 -23.81
N PHE A 60 -16.73 -15.33 -24.92
CA PHE A 60 -17.52 -16.51 -25.27
C PHE A 60 -16.62 -17.73 -25.51
N ASP A 61 -15.53 -17.57 -26.26
CA ASP A 61 -14.57 -18.64 -26.53
C ASP A 61 -13.92 -19.17 -25.24
N ILE A 62 -13.53 -18.27 -24.33
CA ILE A 62 -12.99 -18.67 -23.02
C ILE A 62 -14.03 -19.47 -22.23
N TYR A 63 -15.30 -19.07 -22.31
CA TYR A 63 -16.40 -19.72 -21.59
C TYR A 63 -16.74 -21.10 -22.17
N GLU A 64 -16.88 -21.23 -23.48
CA GLU A 64 -17.16 -22.51 -24.13
C GLU A 64 -15.99 -23.48 -24.00
N GLU A 65 -14.74 -22.99 -24.10
CA GLU A 65 -13.56 -23.81 -23.81
C GLU A 65 -13.58 -24.34 -22.35
N ALA A 66 -13.97 -23.48 -21.40
CA ALA A 66 -14.11 -23.86 -20.00
C ALA A 66 -15.18 -24.94 -19.81
N LYS A 67 -16.33 -24.83 -20.48
CA LYS A 67 -17.39 -25.86 -20.47
C LYS A 67 -16.90 -27.19 -21.04
N MET A 68 -16.25 -27.16 -22.20
CA MET A 68 -15.77 -28.36 -22.89
C MET A 68 -14.65 -29.10 -22.14
N THR A 69 -13.85 -28.37 -21.35
CA THR A 69 -12.69 -28.93 -20.64
C THR A 69 -12.97 -29.32 -19.19
N SER A 70 -14.17 -29.07 -18.68
CA SER A 70 -14.49 -29.29 -17.27
C SER A 70 -15.62 -30.28 -17.04
N ASN A 71 -15.58 -30.95 -15.88
CA ASN A 71 -16.69 -31.75 -15.36
C ASN A 71 -17.56 -30.94 -14.38
N TYR A 72 -17.42 -29.61 -14.36
CA TYR A 72 -18.19 -28.75 -13.47
C TYR A 72 -19.50 -28.34 -14.14
N GLU A 73 -20.56 -28.19 -13.35
CA GLU A 73 -21.78 -27.51 -13.81
C GLU A 73 -21.48 -26.05 -14.16
N ASP A 74 -22.31 -25.41 -14.99
CA ASP A 74 -22.13 -24.00 -15.41
C ASP A 74 -21.89 -23.04 -14.22
N ASN A 75 -22.56 -23.30 -13.11
CA ASN A 75 -22.43 -22.52 -11.88
C ASN A 75 -21.08 -22.72 -11.16
N ASP A 76 -20.30 -23.75 -11.49
CA ASP A 76 -19.03 -24.10 -10.87
C ASP A 76 -17.81 -23.91 -11.78
N LEU A 77 -18.00 -23.46 -13.02
CA LEU A 77 -16.92 -23.21 -13.99
C LEU A 77 -15.86 -22.22 -13.50
N TYR A 78 -16.15 -21.39 -12.49
CA TYR A 78 -15.17 -20.52 -11.85
C TYR A 78 -14.05 -21.29 -11.10
N LYS A 79 -14.23 -22.60 -10.84
CA LYS A 79 -13.24 -23.48 -10.20
C LYS A 79 -12.21 -24.04 -11.18
N ILE A 80 -12.36 -23.80 -12.48
CA ILE A 80 -11.44 -24.28 -13.51
C ILE A 80 -10.09 -23.59 -13.35
N GLY A 81 -9.02 -24.36 -13.58
CA GLY A 81 -7.69 -23.79 -13.69
C GLY A 81 -7.53 -23.00 -14.98
N PHE A 82 -7.98 -21.74 -15.03
CA PHE A 82 -7.94 -20.89 -16.24
C PHE A 82 -6.62 -20.93 -17.02
N ASN A 83 -5.48 -21.12 -16.33
CA ASN A 83 -4.18 -21.33 -16.96
C ASN A 83 -4.08 -22.58 -17.86
N SER A 84 -5.05 -23.49 -17.88
CA SER A 84 -5.14 -24.59 -18.85
C SER A 84 -5.77 -24.14 -20.16
N LEU A 85 -6.67 -23.15 -20.13
CA LEU A 85 -7.46 -22.69 -21.27
C LEU A 85 -6.60 -21.87 -22.25
N GLU A 86 -6.59 -22.27 -23.52
CA GLU A 86 -5.86 -21.63 -24.61
C GLU A 86 -6.34 -20.21 -24.89
N HIS A 87 -7.65 -19.96 -24.93
CA HIS A 87 -8.18 -18.62 -25.20
C HIS A 87 -7.86 -17.66 -24.06
N TYR A 88 -7.87 -18.13 -22.81
CA TYR A 88 -7.42 -17.33 -21.68
C TYR A 88 -5.91 -17.05 -21.75
N LYS A 89 -5.07 -18.05 -22.10
CA LYS A 89 -3.63 -17.84 -22.31
C LYS A 89 -3.36 -16.77 -23.37
N LYS A 90 -4.11 -16.81 -24.48
CA LYS A 90 -4.05 -15.77 -25.53
C LYS A 90 -4.38 -14.40 -24.95
N LEU A 91 -5.48 -14.28 -24.19
CA LEU A 91 -5.85 -13.03 -23.53
C LEU A 91 -4.75 -12.49 -22.61
N ILE A 92 -4.20 -13.29 -21.68
CA ILE A 92 -3.22 -12.78 -20.70
C ILE A 92 -1.85 -12.43 -21.32
N THR A 93 -1.48 -13.11 -22.40
CA THR A 93 -0.25 -12.83 -23.17
C THR A 93 -0.42 -11.71 -24.20
N SER A 94 -1.66 -11.31 -24.50
CA SER A 94 -1.98 -10.20 -25.40
C SER A 94 -1.47 -8.84 -24.89
N HIS A 95 -1.52 -7.86 -25.80
CA HIS A 95 -1.13 -6.49 -25.54
C HIS A 95 -1.87 -5.92 -24.31
N PRO A 96 -1.23 -5.10 -23.44
CA PRO A 96 -1.87 -4.51 -22.26
C PRO A 96 -3.21 -3.81 -22.52
N GLU A 97 -3.38 -3.19 -23.70
CA GLU A 97 -4.63 -2.54 -24.06
C GLU A 97 -5.79 -3.49 -24.34
N ILE A 98 -5.54 -4.61 -25.02
CA ILE A 98 -6.58 -5.62 -25.26
C ILE A 98 -7.11 -6.14 -23.92
N LYS A 99 -6.22 -6.38 -22.96
CA LYS A 99 -6.61 -6.78 -21.60
C LYS A 99 -7.38 -5.70 -20.87
N LYS A 100 -7.01 -4.42 -21.06
CA LYS A 100 -7.72 -3.28 -20.48
C LYS A 100 -9.14 -3.18 -21.03
N GLN A 101 -9.30 -3.21 -22.35
CA GLN A 101 -10.60 -3.17 -23.02
C GLN A 101 -11.46 -4.39 -22.67
N PHE A 102 -10.85 -5.58 -22.63
CA PHE A 102 -11.51 -6.79 -22.15
C PHE A 102 -12.03 -6.62 -20.73
N PHE A 103 -11.19 -6.06 -19.84
CA PHE A 103 -11.58 -5.80 -18.47
C PHE A 103 -12.73 -4.78 -18.37
N TYR A 104 -12.68 -3.69 -19.16
CA TYR A 104 -13.80 -2.73 -19.27
C TYR A 104 -15.11 -3.39 -19.72
N PHE A 105 -15.04 -4.30 -20.69
CA PHE A 105 -16.20 -4.99 -21.24
C PHE A 105 -16.88 -5.92 -20.21
N ILE A 106 -16.08 -6.70 -19.47
CA ILE A 106 -16.61 -7.65 -18.47
C ILE A 106 -17.02 -6.99 -17.15
N THR A 107 -16.60 -5.75 -16.90
CA THR A 107 -17.05 -4.97 -15.74
C THR A 107 -18.39 -4.31 -16.05
N PRO A 108 -19.50 -4.65 -15.39
CA PRO A 108 -20.77 -3.95 -15.48
C PRO A 108 -20.65 -2.43 -15.55
N GLU A 109 -21.31 -1.85 -16.55
CA GLU A 109 -21.55 -0.42 -16.67
C GLU A 109 -22.27 0.11 -15.42
N ILE A 110 -21.54 0.85 -14.58
CA ILE A 110 -22.13 1.64 -13.49
C ILE A 110 -23.08 2.72 -14.06
N SER A 111 -23.00 3.03 -15.35
CA SER A 111 -23.77 4.09 -16.02
C SER A 111 -25.26 3.81 -16.20
N GLN A 112 -25.77 2.60 -15.99
CA GLN A 112 -27.18 2.30 -16.31
C GLN A 112 -28.16 2.31 -15.13
N LYS A 113 -27.74 2.72 -13.92
CA LYS A 113 -28.70 2.92 -12.82
C LYS A 113 -29.41 4.27 -12.84
N ASP A 114 -28.85 5.29 -13.51
CA ASP A 114 -29.44 6.65 -13.55
C ASP A 114 -30.04 7.04 -14.92
N ARG A 115 -29.94 6.20 -15.95
CA ARG A 115 -30.62 6.42 -17.23
C ARG A 115 -31.72 5.40 -17.46
N SER A 116 -32.92 5.79 -17.02
CA SER A 116 -34.21 5.46 -17.61
C SER A 116 -34.64 3.99 -17.66
N LYS A 117 -35.80 3.73 -17.06
CA LYS A 117 -36.73 2.62 -17.34
C LYS A 117 -37.21 2.55 -18.82
N ARG A 118 -36.43 3.02 -19.80
CA ARG A 118 -36.83 3.14 -21.21
C ARG A 118 -35.64 3.01 -22.16
N ILE A 119 -34.95 1.87 -22.13
CA ILE A 119 -34.48 1.20 -23.36
C ILE A 119 -34.62 -0.31 -23.08
N ARG A 120 -35.76 -0.87 -23.49
CA ARG A 120 -35.83 -2.30 -23.82
C ARG A 120 -35.10 -2.47 -25.16
N PHE A 121 -34.46 -3.61 -25.33
CA PHE A 121 -33.77 -4.10 -26.53
C PHE A 121 -32.32 -3.67 -26.71
N ILE A 122 -31.43 -4.41 -26.04
CA ILE A 122 -30.56 -5.35 -26.77
C ILE A 122 -30.84 -6.71 -26.14
N GLU A 123 -31.26 -7.69 -26.94
CA GLU A 123 -31.25 -9.10 -26.53
C GLU A 123 -29.79 -9.52 -26.32
N THR A 124 -29.20 -9.17 -25.17
CA THR A 124 -27.94 -9.75 -24.75
C THR A 124 -28.21 -11.22 -24.51
N ARG A 125 -27.64 -12.08 -25.36
CA ARG A 125 -27.61 -13.54 -25.16
C ARG A 125 -27.39 -13.85 -23.69
N SER A 126 -28.39 -14.48 -23.09
CA SER A 126 -28.31 -15.05 -21.76
C SER A 126 -27.39 -16.27 -21.81
N GLU A 127 -26.07 -16.14 -21.67
CA GLU A 127 -25.23 -17.35 -21.81
C GLU A 127 -23.92 -17.44 -21.01
N ILE A 128 -23.47 -16.42 -20.26
CA ILE A 128 -22.26 -16.53 -19.42
C ILE A 128 -22.56 -16.17 -17.96
N PRO A 129 -22.44 -17.11 -17.01
CA PRO A 129 -22.65 -16.90 -15.58
C PRO A 129 -21.80 -15.78 -14.99
N GLU A 130 -22.40 -14.95 -14.15
CA GLU A 130 -21.73 -13.75 -13.66
C GLU A 130 -20.58 -14.04 -12.67
N ASN A 131 -20.65 -15.16 -11.95
CA ASN A 131 -19.55 -15.68 -11.17
C ASN A 131 -18.34 -16.08 -12.02
N PHE A 132 -18.55 -16.60 -13.24
CA PHE A 132 -17.47 -16.89 -14.18
C PHE A 132 -16.79 -15.60 -14.64
N LYS A 133 -17.57 -14.59 -15.05
CA LYS A 133 -17.03 -13.27 -15.43
C LYS A 133 -16.24 -12.63 -14.30
N ARG A 134 -16.71 -12.74 -13.05
CA ARG A 134 -15.97 -12.25 -11.87
C ARG A 134 -14.63 -12.95 -11.68
N ALA A 135 -14.60 -14.28 -11.73
CA ALA A 135 -13.37 -15.05 -11.59
C ALA A 135 -12.35 -14.68 -12.70
N LEU A 136 -12.83 -14.55 -13.94
CA LEU A 136 -12.02 -14.11 -15.07
C LEU A 136 -11.51 -12.68 -14.88
N SER A 137 -12.37 -11.76 -14.43
CA SER A 137 -12.01 -10.37 -14.13
C SER A 137 -10.89 -10.27 -13.10
N GLN A 138 -10.90 -11.16 -12.10
CA GLN A 138 -9.88 -11.20 -11.08
C GLN A 138 -8.51 -11.60 -11.64
N LEU A 139 -8.52 -12.56 -12.56
CA LEU A 139 -7.32 -13.06 -13.21
C LEU A 139 -6.73 -12.05 -14.20
N VAL A 140 -7.58 -11.38 -14.99
CA VAL A 140 -7.16 -10.32 -15.90
C VAL A 140 -6.56 -9.14 -15.11
N LEU A 141 -7.15 -8.75 -13.98
CA LEU A 141 -6.58 -7.72 -13.09
C LEU A 141 -5.23 -8.09 -12.47
N ASN A 142 -4.93 -9.37 -12.31
CA ASN A 142 -3.62 -9.83 -11.85
C ASN A 142 -2.57 -9.80 -12.96
N SER A 143 -2.98 -9.69 -14.22
CA SER A 143 -2.09 -9.54 -15.36
C SER A 143 -1.55 -8.10 -15.48
N LYS A 144 -0.47 -7.91 -16.24
CA LYS A 144 0.07 -6.56 -16.51
C LYS A 144 -0.86 -5.81 -17.46
N MET A 145 -1.63 -4.86 -16.93
CA MET A 145 -2.37 -3.84 -17.67
C MET A 145 -1.69 -2.49 -17.52
N ARG A 146 -1.82 -1.62 -18.54
CA ARG A 146 -1.39 -0.22 -18.44
C ARG A 146 -2.62 0.61 -18.08
N LEU A 147 -2.71 1.00 -16.81
CA LEU A 147 -3.80 1.82 -16.31
C LEU A 147 -3.32 3.26 -16.13
N ASN A 148 -4.16 4.21 -16.53
CA ASN A 148 -3.93 5.64 -16.35
C ASN A 148 -4.92 6.24 -15.33
N ASN A 149 -4.86 7.57 -15.13
CA ASN A 149 -5.74 8.28 -14.19
C ASN A 149 -7.24 8.03 -14.45
N THR A 150 -7.68 8.01 -15.71
CA THR A 150 -9.07 7.76 -16.10
C THR A 150 -9.49 6.35 -15.76
N ASP A 151 -8.63 5.37 -16.05
CA ASP A 151 -8.89 3.96 -15.75
C ASP A 151 -9.02 3.70 -14.25
N PHE A 152 -8.10 4.23 -13.45
CA PHE A 152 -8.20 4.13 -11.99
C PHE A 152 -9.47 4.82 -11.48
N THR A 153 -9.81 5.99 -12.01
CA THR A 153 -11.03 6.71 -11.60
C THR A 153 -12.26 5.86 -11.86
N HIS A 154 -12.35 5.24 -13.03
CA HIS A 154 -13.44 4.33 -13.39
C HIS A 154 -13.51 3.13 -12.44
N PHE A 155 -12.40 2.40 -12.25
CA PHE A 155 -12.41 1.17 -11.43
C PHE A 155 -12.62 1.42 -9.94
N PHE A 156 -12.11 2.52 -9.37
CA PHE A 156 -12.40 2.87 -7.98
C PHE A 156 -13.85 3.33 -7.80
N GLN A 157 -14.44 4.00 -8.79
CA GLN A 157 -15.86 4.34 -8.79
C GLN A 157 -16.73 3.06 -8.92
N LEU A 158 -16.31 2.07 -9.72
CA LEU A 158 -16.90 0.73 -9.78
C LEU A 158 -16.94 0.11 -8.41
N TRP A 159 -15.77 -0.05 -7.79
CA TRP A 159 -15.63 -0.57 -6.45
C TRP A 159 -16.48 0.13 -5.40
N LYS A 160 -16.54 1.46 -5.45
CA LYS A 160 -17.34 2.27 -4.53
C LYS A 160 -18.84 2.02 -4.69
N ASN A 161 -19.32 1.69 -5.88
CA ASN A 161 -20.74 1.57 -6.20
C ASN A 161 -21.23 0.12 -6.31
N THR A 162 -20.32 -0.82 -6.59
CA THR A 162 -20.60 -2.25 -6.60
C THR A 162 -20.35 -2.84 -5.22
N TYR A 163 -21.17 -3.82 -4.86
CA TYR A 163 -20.98 -4.60 -3.65
C TYR A 163 -19.60 -5.31 -3.70
N PRO A 164 -18.91 -5.60 -2.58
CA PRO A 164 -17.46 -5.82 -2.58
C PRO A 164 -17.00 -7.21 -3.03
N TYR A 165 -17.90 -8.08 -3.47
CA TYR A 165 -17.57 -9.43 -3.95
C TYR A 165 -17.46 -9.55 -5.48
N TYR A 166 -17.31 -8.43 -6.19
CA TYR A 166 -17.38 -8.43 -7.66
C TYR A 166 -16.00 -8.35 -8.32
N TYR A 167 -15.00 -7.73 -7.68
CA TYR A 167 -13.65 -7.57 -8.24
C TYR A 167 -12.60 -7.83 -7.16
N PRO A 168 -11.31 -8.00 -7.49
CA PRO A 168 -10.23 -7.99 -6.51
C PRO A 168 -9.62 -6.58 -6.36
N LEU A 169 -9.64 -6.03 -5.13
CA LEU A 169 -9.16 -4.67 -4.88
C LEU A 169 -7.63 -4.62 -4.83
N ARG A 170 -7.03 -5.70 -4.31
CA ARG A 170 -5.59 -5.78 -4.06
C ARG A 170 -4.72 -5.62 -5.31
N PRO A 171 -5.03 -6.26 -6.46
CA PRO A 171 -4.27 -6.05 -7.69
C PRO A 171 -4.40 -4.61 -8.21
N LEU A 172 -5.60 -4.03 -8.14
CA LEU A 172 -5.86 -2.63 -8.52
C LEU A 172 -5.02 -1.67 -7.65
N LEU A 173 -4.98 -1.87 -6.34
CA LEU A 173 -4.16 -1.08 -5.42
C LEU A 173 -2.65 -1.18 -5.73
N ARG A 174 -2.16 -2.37 -6.05
CA ARG A 174 -0.74 -2.57 -6.42
C ARG A 174 -0.39 -1.82 -7.71
N GLN A 175 -1.27 -1.88 -8.70
CA GLN A 175 -1.09 -1.14 -9.96
C GLN A 175 -1.15 0.37 -9.73
N LEU A 176 -2.08 0.85 -8.90
CA LEU A 176 -2.19 2.26 -8.54
C LEU A 176 -0.94 2.75 -7.81
N GLN A 177 -0.43 1.99 -6.83
CA GLN A 177 0.78 2.33 -6.08
C GLN A 177 2.01 2.44 -6.99
N LYS A 178 2.14 1.52 -7.96
CA LYS A 178 3.19 1.61 -8.97
C LYS A 178 3.00 2.85 -9.84
N TYR A 179 1.80 3.06 -10.35
CA TYR A 179 1.48 4.22 -11.18
C TYR A 179 1.80 5.54 -10.48
N SER A 180 1.40 5.70 -9.22
CA SER A 180 1.61 6.93 -8.44
C SER A 180 3.06 7.21 -8.08
N SER A 181 3.94 6.20 -8.17
CA SER A 181 5.37 6.37 -7.96
C SER A 181 6.04 6.96 -9.22
N ASP A 182 5.52 6.62 -10.39
CA ASP A 182 6.08 6.99 -11.69
C ASP A 182 5.36 8.21 -12.31
N HIS A 183 4.10 8.47 -11.93
CA HIS A 183 3.21 9.44 -12.55
C HIS A 183 2.43 10.25 -11.52
N LYS A 184 2.08 11.48 -11.90
CA LYS A 184 1.23 12.37 -11.09
C LYS A 184 -0.23 11.91 -11.11
N ILE A 185 -0.83 11.85 -9.92
CA ILE A 185 -2.27 11.60 -9.75
C ILE A 185 -3.08 12.85 -10.15
N SER A 186 -4.10 12.67 -10.99
CA SER A 186 -4.97 13.75 -11.42
C SER A 186 -5.92 14.21 -10.30
N PRO A 187 -6.44 15.45 -10.35
CA PRO A 187 -7.43 15.93 -9.38
C PRO A 187 -8.70 15.07 -9.33
N GLU A 188 -9.15 14.53 -10.48
CA GLU A 188 -10.32 13.66 -10.55
C GLU A 188 -10.05 12.34 -9.81
N LEU A 189 -8.93 11.69 -10.09
CA LEU A 189 -8.55 10.45 -9.42
C LEU A 189 -8.37 10.69 -7.91
N ASN A 190 -7.70 11.77 -7.51
CA ASN A 190 -7.54 12.11 -6.09
C ASN A 190 -8.90 12.27 -5.38
N THR A 191 -9.86 12.94 -6.03
CA THR A 191 -11.23 13.10 -5.52
C THR A 191 -11.94 11.75 -5.41
N CYS A 192 -11.78 10.88 -6.41
CA CYS A 192 -12.33 9.53 -6.43
C CYS A 192 -11.77 8.69 -5.26
N LEU A 193 -10.45 8.69 -5.04
CA LEU A 193 -9.80 7.96 -3.96
C LEU A 193 -10.26 8.43 -2.57
N HIS A 194 -10.40 9.73 -2.35
CA HIS A 194 -10.99 10.27 -1.12
C HIS A 194 -12.44 9.81 -0.92
N SER A 195 -13.23 9.77 -1.99
CA SER A 195 -14.61 9.30 -1.94
C SER A 195 -14.69 7.80 -1.67
N PHE A 196 -13.81 7.00 -2.28
CA PHE A 196 -13.69 5.56 -2.06
C PHE A 196 -13.41 5.22 -0.59
N LEU A 197 -12.49 5.94 0.06
CA LEU A 197 -12.16 5.75 1.48
C LEU A 197 -13.34 6.01 2.44
N ARG A 198 -14.33 6.79 2.01
CA ARG A 198 -15.55 7.10 2.76
C ARG A 198 -16.74 6.21 2.38
N SER A 199 -16.57 5.35 1.37
CA SER A 199 -17.64 4.51 0.84
C SER A 199 -18.07 3.42 1.83
N LYS A 200 -19.29 2.92 1.67
CA LYS A 200 -19.73 1.72 2.40
C LYS A 200 -19.04 0.46 1.90
N SER A 201 -18.67 0.40 0.61
CA SER A 201 -18.07 -0.79 0.00
C SER A 201 -16.80 -1.25 0.69
N ILE A 202 -15.92 -0.33 1.08
CA ILE A 202 -14.70 -0.68 1.80
C ILE A 202 -14.98 -1.27 3.20
N GLN A 203 -16.11 -0.94 3.82
CA GLN A 203 -16.49 -1.40 5.17
C GLN A 203 -16.87 -2.88 5.25
N TYR A 204 -17.09 -3.53 4.11
CA TYR A 204 -17.39 -4.95 4.01
C TYR A 204 -16.14 -5.82 3.83
N LEU A 205 -14.97 -5.20 3.62
CA LEU A 205 -13.72 -5.95 3.55
C LEU A 205 -13.41 -6.58 4.91
N PRO A 206 -12.80 -7.77 4.95
CA PRO A 206 -12.17 -8.28 6.16
C PRO A 206 -11.24 -7.23 6.78
N ILE A 207 -11.21 -7.11 8.12
CA ILE A 207 -10.46 -6.04 8.83
C ILE A 207 -9.02 -5.85 8.32
N LYS A 208 -8.33 -6.95 8.01
CA LYS A 208 -6.95 -6.92 7.50
C LYS A 208 -6.88 -6.25 6.12
N GLU A 209 -7.76 -6.63 5.21
CA GLU A 209 -7.84 -6.08 3.85
C GLU A 209 -8.34 -4.64 3.86
N TYR A 210 -9.30 -4.32 4.73
CA TYR A 210 -9.76 -2.96 4.99
C TYR A 210 -8.59 -2.04 5.39
N MET A 211 -7.75 -2.48 6.35
CA MET A 211 -6.61 -1.70 6.81
C MET A 211 -5.53 -1.54 5.73
N GLU A 212 -5.21 -2.61 4.97
CA GLU A 212 -4.25 -2.57 3.85
C GLU A 212 -4.74 -1.60 2.75
N ALA A 213 -6.00 -1.71 2.36
CA ALA A 213 -6.58 -0.82 1.35
C ALA A 213 -6.55 0.64 1.79
N LYS A 214 -6.97 0.93 3.03
CA LYS A 214 -6.95 2.30 3.56
C LYS A 214 -5.54 2.87 3.66
N SER A 215 -4.56 2.08 4.13
CA SER A 215 -3.18 2.57 4.26
C SER A 215 -2.58 2.89 2.90
N THR A 216 -2.75 2.01 1.91
CA THR A 216 -2.23 2.22 0.55
C THR A 216 -2.83 3.47 -0.09
N VAL A 217 -4.16 3.61 -0.08
CA VAL A 217 -4.81 4.77 -0.71
C VAL A 217 -4.46 6.07 0.02
N HIS A 218 -4.42 6.08 1.36
CA HIS A 218 -3.99 7.26 2.10
C HIS A 218 -2.54 7.65 1.79
N ARG A 219 -1.60 6.70 1.71
CA ARG A 219 -0.19 6.97 1.38
C ARG A 219 -0.08 7.64 0.01
N ILE A 220 -0.79 7.11 -0.99
CA ILE A 220 -0.82 7.65 -2.37
C ILE A 220 -1.36 9.09 -2.38
N ILE A 221 -2.47 9.35 -1.68
CA ILE A 221 -3.05 10.69 -1.54
C ILE A 221 -2.05 11.67 -0.90
N LEU A 222 -1.39 11.25 0.19
CA LEU A 222 -0.44 12.10 0.91
C LEU A 222 0.79 12.44 0.05
N GLU A 223 1.34 11.44 -0.65
CA GLU A 223 2.50 11.61 -1.54
C GLU A 223 2.20 12.46 -2.78
N ASN A 224 0.94 12.50 -3.22
CA ASN A 224 0.50 13.32 -4.35
C ASN A 224 -0.10 14.68 -3.93
N SER A 225 -0.07 15.01 -2.63
CA SER A 225 -0.52 16.31 -2.15
C SER A 225 0.41 17.44 -2.61
N LYS A 226 -0.12 18.66 -2.76
CA LYS A 226 0.68 19.84 -3.20
C LYS A 226 1.93 20.09 -2.33
N ILE A 227 1.86 19.75 -1.04
CA ILE A 227 2.98 19.87 -0.09
C ILE A 227 4.13 18.95 -0.48
N SER A 228 3.83 17.78 -1.05
CA SER A 228 4.82 16.78 -1.45
C SER A 228 5.53 17.13 -2.77
N LEU A 229 4.90 17.94 -3.62
CA LEU A 229 5.39 18.25 -4.98
C LEU A 229 6.37 19.44 -5.05
N VAL A 230 6.62 20.12 -3.93
CA VAL A 230 7.58 21.24 -3.86
C VAL A 230 8.85 20.73 -3.16
N PRO A 231 9.97 20.51 -3.86
CA PRO A 231 11.17 19.86 -3.30
C PRO A 231 11.75 20.58 -2.07
N THR A 232 11.61 21.90 -2.02
CA THR A 232 12.08 22.74 -0.91
C THR A 232 11.13 22.75 0.29
N ALA A 233 9.86 22.36 0.12
CA ALA A 233 8.82 22.41 1.14
C ALA A 233 8.20 21.03 1.45
N TYR A 234 8.85 19.93 1.01
CA TYR A 234 8.37 18.58 1.27
C TYR A 234 8.32 18.32 2.78
N VAL A 235 7.12 18.03 3.28
CA VAL A 235 6.84 17.56 4.63
C VAL A 235 6.17 16.20 4.52
N PHE A 236 6.91 15.15 4.82
CA PHE A 236 6.38 13.82 5.09
C PHE A 236 5.28 13.90 6.16
N GLN A 237 4.11 13.39 5.79
CA GLN A 237 2.95 13.25 6.66
C GLN A 237 2.75 11.76 6.99
N LEU A 238 2.44 11.51 8.26
CA LEU A 238 2.07 10.19 8.76
C LEU A 238 0.69 9.79 8.24
N LEU A 239 0.45 8.48 8.16
CA LEU A 239 -0.88 7.99 7.78
C LEU A 239 -1.94 8.46 8.78
N PRO A 240 -3.14 8.85 8.33
CA PRO A 240 -4.09 9.63 9.14
C PRO A 240 -4.93 8.74 10.07
N ASP A 241 -4.30 7.92 10.92
CA ASP A 241 -4.95 7.29 12.08
C ASP A 241 -4.97 8.24 13.29
N SER A 242 -5.41 7.74 14.45
CA SER A 242 -5.50 8.53 15.68
C SER A 242 -4.15 9.12 16.13
N PHE A 243 -3.04 8.42 15.85
CA PHE A 243 -1.69 8.85 16.17
C PHE A 243 -1.16 9.79 15.10
N GLY A 244 -1.16 9.36 13.83
CA GLY A 244 -0.63 10.15 12.72
C GLY A 244 -1.37 11.48 12.53
N THR A 245 -2.69 11.51 12.73
CA THR A 245 -3.45 12.78 12.69
C THR A 245 -2.97 13.78 13.73
N HIS A 246 -2.61 13.31 14.93
CA HIS A 246 -2.10 14.18 15.98
C HIS A 246 -0.70 14.69 15.66
N VAL A 247 0.20 13.80 15.23
CA VAL A 247 1.57 14.16 14.85
C VAL A 247 1.58 15.12 13.67
N ASN A 248 0.75 14.89 12.65
CA ASN A 248 0.62 15.79 11.50
C ASN A 248 0.14 17.18 11.93
N LYS A 249 -0.82 17.27 12.87
CA LYS A 249 -1.26 18.56 13.44
C LYS A 249 -0.14 19.26 14.20
N LEU A 250 0.65 18.53 15.00
CA LEU A 250 1.81 19.08 15.69
C LEU A 250 2.82 19.65 14.68
N LEU A 251 3.19 18.87 13.65
CA LEU A 251 4.10 19.29 12.59
C LEU A 251 3.60 20.54 11.86
N SER A 252 2.31 20.63 11.55
CA SER A 252 1.75 21.81 10.86
C SER A 252 1.79 23.09 11.69
N GLY A 253 1.89 23.00 13.02
CA GLY A 253 1.99 24.16 13.90
C GLY A 253 3.44 24.59 14.19
N MET A 254 4.44 23.94 13.58
CA MET A 254 5.84 24.22 13.82
C MET A 254 6.41 25.24 12.83
N ASN A 255 7.51 25.90 13.23
CA ASN A 255 8.33 26.65 12.30
C ASN A 255 8.92 25.72 11.21
N GLU A 256 8.97 26.21 9.97
CA GLU A 256 9.39 25.48 8.77
C GLU A 256 10.74 24.75 8.94
N LYS A 257 11.75 25.42 9.55
CA LYS A 257 13.07 24.82 9.80
C LYS A 257 12.96 23.53 10.61
N TYR A 258 12.16 23.54 11.67
CA TYR A 258 11.99 22.38 12.56
C TYR A 258 11.07 21.33 11.95
N GLN A 259 9.99 21.78 11.32
CA GLN A 259 9.02 20.92 10.65
C GLN A 259 9.71 19.99 9.65
N HIS A 260 10.61 20.54 8.83
CA HIS A 260 11.33 19.77 7.82
C HIS A 260 12.24 18.68 8.42
N ASN A 261 13.04 19.02 9.44
CA ASN A 261 13.93 18.06 10.09
C ASN A 261 13.16 16.96 10.84
N PHE A 262 12.11 17.33 11.59
CA PHE A 262 11.25 16.34 12.25
C PHE A 262 10.59 15.41 11.25
N SER A 263 10.09 15.98 10.15
CA SER A 263 9.46 15.22 9.08
C SER A 263 10.43 14.26 8.39
N LYS A 264 11.68 14.67 8.14
CA LYS A 264 12.75 13.78 7.64
C LYS A 264 13.03 12.63 8.58
N ILE A 265 13.15 12.89 9.88
CA ILE A 265 13.34 11.84 10.89
C ILE A 265 12.18 10.84 10.82
N LEU A 266 10.94 11.32 10.86
CA LEU A 266 9.74 10.45 10.81
C LEU A 266 9.68 9.61 9.53
N LYS A 267 10.10 10.16 8.38
CA LYS A 267 10.20 9.42 7.11
C LYS A 267 11.25 8.30 7.20
N ILE A 268 12.43 8.59 7.73
CA ILE A 268 13.50 7.59 7.89
C ILE A 268 13.02 6.43 8.77
N LEU A 269 12.29 6.73 9.85
CA LEU A 269 11.76 5.72 10.78
C LEU A 269 10.67 4.81 10.19
N CYS A 270 10.16 5.10 8.98
CA CYS A 270 9.25 4.20 8.26
C CYS A 270 9.97 2.99 7.64
N HIS A 271 11.30 3.06 7.54
CA HIS A 271 12.14 2.06 6.89
C HIS A 271 13.06 1.36 7.90
N THR A 272 13.74 0.32 7.44
CA THR A 272 14.74 -0.39 8.26
C THR A 272 15.88 0.57 8.65
N ILE A 273 16.17 0.63 9.94
CA ILE A 273 17.22 1.48 10.50
C ILE A 273 18.56 0.73 10.45
N ASP A 274 19.51 1.30 9.74
CA ASP A 274 20.92 0.90 9.63
C ASP A 274 21.85 2.03 10.14
N GLN A 275 23.17 1.83 10.05
CA GLN A 275 24.14 2.83 10.53
C GLN A 275 24.07 4.17 9.76
N ASN A 276 23.79 4.13 8.45
CA ASN A 276 23.72 5.34 7.62
C ASN A 276 22.48 6.17 7.96
N THR A 277 21.32 5.52 8.06
CA THR A 277 20.08 6.16 8.47
C THR A 277 20.15 6.72 9.89
N LEU A 278 20.88 6.07 10.81
CA LEU A 278 21.16 6.62 12.14
C LEU A 278 21.98 7.92 12.08
N GLN A 279 23.01 7.99 11.24
CA GLN A 279 23.79 9.22 11.04
C GLN A 279 22.89 10.35 10.51
N GLN A 280 22.03 10.06 9.54
CA GLN A 280 21.08 11.03 8.99
C GLN A 280 20.10 11.55 10.05
N ILE A 281 19.60 10.67 10.94
CA ILE A 281 18.75 11.07 12.06
C ILE A 281 19.50 12.03 12.97
N ASN A 282 20.73 11.70 13.37
CA ASN A 282 21.54 12.56 14.24
C ASN A 282 21.79 13.92 13.58
N THR A 283 22.16 13.97 12.30
CA THR A 283 22.30 15.24 11.57
C THR A 283 21.01 16.05 11.55
N CYS A 284 19.84 15.43 11.43
CA CYS A 284 18.56 16.14 11.51
C CYS A 284 18.26 16.68 12.92
N ILE A 285 18.68 15.93 13.97
CA ILE A 285 18.57 16.36 15.37
C ILE A 285 19.49 17.55 15.61
N ASP A 286 20.75 17.52 15.15
CA ASP A 286 21.73 18.61 15.33
C ASP A 286 21.33 19.89 14.59
N ASN A 287 20.71 19.73 13.41
CA ASN A 287 20.13 20.85 12.66
C ASN A 287 18.85 21.42 13.32
N THR A 288 18.34 20.71 14.31
CA THR A 288 17.29 21.14 15.22
C THR A 288 17.95 21.56 16.55
N ASP A 289 17.27 22.36 17.36
CA ASP A 289 17.73 22.54 18.74
C ASP A 289 17.44 21.24 19.50
N GLU A 290 18.48 20.60 20.07
CA GLU A 290 18.36 19.33 20.79
C GLU A 290 17.26 19.35 21.86
N ASN A 291 17.14 20.46 22.60
CA ASN A 291 16.10 20.59 23.63
C ASN A 291 14.71 20.59 23.00
N LYS A 292 14.55 21.23 21.83
CA LYS A 292 13.29 21.21 21.09
C LYS A 292 12.98 19.83 20.56
N PHE A 293 14.00 19.10 20.12
CA PHE A 293 13.84 17.71 19.70
C PHE A 293 13.39 16.82 20.85
N ASP A 294 14.02 16.92 22.02
CA ASP A 294 13.67 16.12 23.19
C ASP A 294 12.26 16.42 23.71
N VAL A 295 11.83 17.69 23.68
CA VAL A 295 10.45 18.09 23.99
C VAL A 295 9.46 17.47 23.00
N PHE A 296 9.77 17.51 21.70
CA PHE A 296 8.93 16.90 20.68
C PHE A 296 8.84 15.38 20.84
N LEU A 297 9.98 14.72 21.02
CA LEU A 297 10.09 13.28 21.23
C LEU A 297 9.26 12.83 22.44
N TYR A 298 9.43 13.52 23.57
CA TYR A 298 8.66 13.28 24.78
C TYR A 298 7.14 13.40 24.53
N ASN A 299 6.70 14.47 23.86
CA ASN A 299 5.29 14.71 23.59
C ASN A 299 4.68 13.64 22.68
N ILE A 300 5.41 13.17 21.66
CA ILE A 300 4.92 12.10 20.78
C ILE A 300 4.87 10.76 21.50
N ILE A 301 5.91 10.39 22.27
CA ILE A 301 5.89 9.14 23.05
C ILE A 301 4.75 9.17 24.07
N ARG A 302 4.54 10.30 24.77
CA ARG A 302 3.39 10.49 25.66
C ARG A 302 2.07 10.31 24.93
N LYS A 303 1.93 10.86 23.72
CA LYS A 303 0.72 10.70 22.92
C LYS A 303 0.46 9.24 22.57
N SER A 304 1.50 8.51 22.17
CA SER A 304 1.40 7.07 21.85
C SER A 304 0.88 6.29 23.06
N ALA A 305 1.45 6.52 24.24
CA ALA A 305 1.05 5.85 25.48
C ALA A 305 -0.46 6.01 25.81
N TYR A 306 -1.00 7.21 25.61
CA TYR A 306 -2.40 7.54 25.92
C TYR A 306 -3.30 7.65 24.68
N LEU A 307 -2.95 6.94 23.62
CA LEU A 307 -3.73 6.96 22.39
C LEU A 307 -5.15 6.40 22.63
N LYS A 308 -6.16 7.13 22.15
CA LYS A 308 -7.54 6.65 22.05
C LYS A 308 -7.79 6.29 20.60
N LEU A 309 -8.11 5.02 20.34
CA LEU A 309 -8.43 4.56 18.99
C LEU A 309 -9.84 5.03 18.58
N ARG A 310 -10.01 5.38 17.31
CA ARG A 310 -11.33 5.75 16.76
C ARG A 310 -12.19 4.50 16.61
N SER A 311 -13.46 4.58 17.00
CA SER A 311 -14.42 3.54 16.67
C SER A 311 -14.71 3.55 15.16
N VAL A 312 -14.89 2.36 14.60
CA VAL A 312 -15.24 2.14 13.21
C VAL A 312 -16.36 1.13 13.14
N THR A 313 -17.31 1.39 12.24
CA THR A 313 -18.39 0.47 11.94
C THR A 313 -18.02 -0.34 10.71
N LEU A 314 -17.95 -1.66 10.87
CA LEU A 314 -17.77 -2.59 9.76
C LEU A 314 -19.06 -3.33 9.48
N ARG A 315 -19.16 -3.84 8.26
CA ARG A 315 -20.34 -4.54 7.76
C ARG A 315 -19.94 -5.96 7.39
N SER A 316 -20.79 -6.91 7.70
CA SER A 316 -20.74 -8.26 7.16
C SER A 316 -22.09 -8.54 6.51
N LYS A 317 -22.06 -9.31 5.43
CA LYS A 317 -23.30 -9.85 4.86
C LYS A 317 -23.05 -11.27 4.45
N VAL A 318 -23.85 -12.16 5.01
CA VAL A 318 -23.97 -13.51 4.49
C VAL A 318 -25.01 -13.45 3.36
N HIS A 319 -24.84 -14.24 2.30
CA HIS A 319 -25.76 -14.23 1.17
C HIS A 319 -27.22 -14.37 1.66
N ASN A 320 -28.11 -13.46 1.22
CA ASN A 320 -29.51 -13.36 1.63
C ASN A 320 -29.80 -13.01 3.12
N SER A 321 -28.82 -12.52 3.90
CA SER A 321 -29.06 -11.95 5.24
C SER A 321 -29.22 -10.43 5.22
N LYS A 322 -29.81 -9.88 6.30
CA LYS A 322 -29.68 -8.45 6.62
C LYS A 322 -28.19 -8.12 6.84
N ASP A 323 -27.82 -6.87 6.60
CA ASP A 323 -26.47 -6.37 6.91
C ASP A 323 -26.22 -6.52 8.42
N ASP A 324 -25.24 -7.34 8.78
CA ASP A 324 -24.73 -7.39 10.15
C ASP A 324 -23.72 -6.27 10.32
N ILE A 325 -23.97 -5.40 11.28
CA ILE A 325 -23.12 -4.26 11.59
C ILE A 325 -22.43 -4.53 12.92
N TYR A 326 -21.10 -4.47 12.93
CA TYR A 326 -20.34 -4.60 14.17
C TYR A 326 -19.40 -3.41 14.37
N GLY A 327 -19.31 -2.96 15.63
CA GLY A 327 -18.36 -1.94 16.05
C GLY A 327 -16.99 -2.55 16.29
N THR A 328 -15.95 -1.91 15.79
CA THR A 328 -14.55 -2.20 16.08
C THR A 328 -13.78 -0.91 16.29
N TYR A 329 -12.47 -0.99 16.47
CA TYR A 329 -11.58 0.17 16.55
C TYR A 329 -10.62 0.20 15.36
N GLU A 330 -10.38 1.39 14.82
CA GLU A 330 -9.32 1.63 13.84
C GLU A 330 -7.97 1.37 14.51
N GLN A 331 -7.31 0.30 14.10
CA GLN A 331 -5.96 -0.01 14.52
C GLN A 331 -4.98 1.06 14.02
N VAL A 332 -3.84 1.21 14.69
CA VAL A 332 -2.77 2.09 14.21
C VAL A 332 -2.15 1.44 12.98
N TYR A 333 -1.88 2.23 11.95
CA TYR A 333 -1.24 1.73 10.74
C TYR A 333 0.14 1.16 11.06
N ILE A 334 0.51 0.09 10.37
CA ILE A 334 1.80 -0.60 10.59
C ILE A 334 2.97 0.37 10.46
N GLU A 335 2.94 1.23 9.44
CA GLU A 335 3.96 2.26 9.22
C GLU A 335 4.09 3.22 10.41
N ASN A 336 2.96 3.69 10.97
CA ASN A 336 2.96 4.52 12.17
C ASN A 336 3.46 3.77 13.40
N ILE A 337 3.24 2.46 13.49
CA ILE A 337 3.80 1.61 14.56
C ILE A 337 5.33 1.51 14.44
N ASP A 338 5.85 1.41 13.23
CA ASP A 338 7.30 1.37 12.99
C ASP A 338 7.96 2.71 13.35
N ILE A 339 7.29 3.84 13.06
CA ILE A 339 7.71 5.16 13.54
C ILE A 339 7.76 5.19 15.08
N ILE A 340 6.73 4.70 15.77
CA ILE A 340 6.71 4.69 17.25
C ILE A 340 7.87 3.84 17.80
N LYS A 341 8.17 2.67 17.21
CA LYS A 341 9.34 1.86 17.60
C LYS A 341 10.63 2.67 17.48
N GLY A 342 10.82 3.33 16.35
CA GLY A 342 11.98 4.19 16.09
C GLY A 342 12.14 5.29 17.13
N LEU A 343 11.05 5.99 17.45
CA LEU A 343 11.04 7.04 18.48
C LEU A 343 11.37 6.50 19.87
N VAL A 344 10.83 5.33 20.24
CA VAL A 344 11.18 4.66 21.51
C VAL A 344 12.68 4.37 21.57
N SER A 345 13.27 3.82 20.50
CA SER A 345 14.70 3.54 20.43
C SER A 345 15.56 4.81 20.51
N ILE A 346 15.15 5.90 19.84
CA ILE A 346 15.84 7.20 19.93
C ILE A 346 15.80 7.73 21.37
N ALA A 347 14.64 7.67 22.04
CA ALA A 347 14.51 8.11 23.44
C ALA A 347 15.42 7.32 24.38
N GLY A 348 15.58 6.02 24.14
CA GLY A 348 16.55 5.17 24.83
C GLY A 348 17.99 5.61 24.57
N ASN A 349 18.40 5.77 23.32
CA ASN A 349 19.77 6.19 22.98
C ASN A 349 20.14 7.55 23.56
N ARG A 350 19.16 8.47 23.68
CA ARG A 350 19.34 9.79 24.31
C ARG A 350 19.18 9.77 25.83
N LYS A 351 18.95 8.61 26.45
CA LYS A 351 18.73 8.43 27.89
C LYS A 351 17.67 9.38 28.48
N ASN A 352 16.59 9.63 27.73
CA ASN A 352 15.51 10.51 28.18
C ASN A 352 14.63 9.81 29.25
N LEU A 353 15.07 9.84 30.51
CA LEU A 353 14.45 9.12 31.63
C LEU A 353 12.96 9.43 31.81
N LYS A 354 12.52 10.64 31.45
CA LYS A 354 11.11 11.06 31.54
C LYS A 354 10.18 10.23 30.65
N CYS A 355 10.73 9.55 29.63
CA CYS A 355 9.97 8.70 28.72
C CYS A 355 9.73 7.28 29.26
N ILE A 356 10.47 6.82 30.29
CA ILE A 356 10.39 5.44 30.80
C ILE A 356 8.95 5.04 31.12
N GLN A 357 8.22 5.84 31.91
CA GLN A 357 6.83 5.55 32.27
C GLN A 357 5.89 5.39 31.05
N PHE A 358 6.12 6.16 29.98
CA PHE A 358 5.31 6.09 28.78
C PHE A 358 5.69 4.90 27.91
N ILE A 359 6.98 4.57 27.84
CA ILE A 359 7.46 3.35 27.20
C ILE A 359 6.88 2.12 27.89
N THR A 360 6.83 2.08 29.23
CA THR A 360 6.14 1.03 29.98
C THR A 360 4.65 0.97 29.64
N THR A 361 3.97 2.11 29.56
CA THR A 361 2.55 2.14 29.19
C THR A 361 2.33 1.61 27.77
N ILE A 362 3.19 1.98 26.80
CA ILE A 362 3.15 1.48 25.43
C ILE A 362 3.37 -0.04 25.40
N LEU A 363 4.34 -0.54 26.17
CA LEU A 363 4.63 -1.96 26.33
C LEU A 363 3.39 -2.71 26.83
N GLU A 364 2.79 -2.29 27.95
CA GLU A 364 1.62 -2.97 28.52
C GLU A 364 0.45 -3.02 27.53
N ARG A 365 0.16 -1.89 26.86
CA ARG A 365 -0.85 -1.81 25.81
C ARG A 365 -0.54 -2.71 24.61
N SER A 366 0.74 -2.90 24.30
CA SER A 366 1.19 -3.71 23.17
C SER A 366 0.88 -5.20 23.32
N PHE A 367 0.80 -5.68 24.56
CA PHE A 367 0.41 -7.05 24.90
C PHE A 367 -1.03 -7.17 25.41
N GLY A 368 -1.75 -6.05 25.52
CA GLY A 368 -3.14 -6.01 25.95
C GLY A 368 -4.07 -6.77 25.00
N VAL A 369 -5.05 -7.46 25.59
CA VAL A 369 -6.11 -8.18 24.85
C VAL A 369 -7.41 -7.38 24.76
N THR A 370 -7.51 -6.27 25.50
CA THR A 370 -8.69 -5.42 25.52
C THR A 370 -8.88 -4.71 24.19
N LEU A 371 -10.07 -4.84 23.60
CA LEU A 371 -10.45 -4.13 22.39
C LEU A 371 -10.38 -2.61 22.60
N GLY A 372 -9.81 -1.89 21.64
CA GLY A 372 -9.67 -0.42 21.69
C GLY A 372 -8.46 0.12 22.44
N THR A 373 -7.70 -0.74 23.14
CA THR A 373 -6.44 -0.34 23.80
C THR A 373 -5.19 -0.82 23.07
N ASN A 374 -5.25 -2.01 22.45
CA ASN A 374 -4.16 -2.59 21.66
C ASN A 374 -4.00 -1.87 20.31
N TYR A 375 -2.76 -1.58 19.91
CA TYR A 375 -2.45 -0.87 18.67
C TYR A 375 -2.75 -1.65 17.37
N GLY A 376 -2.98 -2.97 17.40
CA GLY A 376 -3.34 -3.78 16.24
C GLY A 376 -2.38 -4.94 15.93
N ALA A 377 -2.33 -5.38 14.68
CA ALA A 377 -1.64 -6.61 14.27
C ALA A 377 -0.14 -6.65 14.63
N THR A 378 0.59 -5.54 14.51
CA THR A 378 2.04 -5.46 14.80
C THR A 378 2.35 -4.96 16.20
N SER A 379 1.33 -4.76 17.04
CA SER A 379 1.45 -4.20 18.38
C SER A 379 2.44 -4.94 19.27
N ARG A 380 2.44 -6.28 19.26
CA ARG A 380 3.41 -7.08 20.04
C ARG A 380 4.86 -6.79 19.67
N SER A 381 5.15 -6.52 18.40
CA SER A 381 6.52 -6.18 17.97
C SER A 381 6.98 -4.84 18.53
N LEU A 382 6.07 -3.87 18.71
CA LEU A 382 6.35 -2.63 19.42
C LEU A 382 6.65 -2.89 20.90
N GLY A 383 5.84 -3.74 21.55
CA GLY A 383 6.09 -4.13 22.95
C GLY A 383 7.46 -4.78 23.18
N ILE A 384 7.93 -5.62 22.24
CA ILE A 384 9.27 -6.20 22.27
C ILE A 384 10.36 -5.11 22.19
N VAL A 385 10.21 -4.13 21.30
CA VAL A 385 11.14 -3.00 21.19
C VAL A 385 11.16 -2.18 22.49
N CYS A 386 10.01 -1.95 23.13
CA CYS A 386 9.96 -1.28 24.43
C CYS A 386 10.74 -2.04 25.51
N ILE A 387 10.57 -3.37 25.60
CA ILE A 387 11.32 -4.22 26.56
C ILE A 387 12.82 -4.12 26.29
N GLN A 388 13.24 -4.27 25.04
CA GLN A 388 14.66 -4.17 24.67
C GLN A 388 15.21 -2.79 25.00
N THR A 389 14.49 -1.72 24.67
CA THR A 389 14.94 -0.35 24.96
C THR A 389 15.11 -0.13 26.47
N LEU A 390 14.15 -0.57 27.29
CA LEU A 390 14.25 -0.48 28.76
C LEU A 390 15.41 -1.32 29.31
N ALA A 391 15.63 -2.53 28.78
CA ALA A 391 16.69 -3.42 29.27
C ALA A 391 18.11 -2.93 28.95
N TYR A 392 18.30 -2.31 27.78
CA TYR A 392 19.63 -2.04 27.22
C TYR A 392 20.03 -0.56 27.14
N LYS A 393 19.09 0.39 27.24
CA LYS A 393 19.37 1.81 26.92
C LYS A 393 19.19 2.79 28.07
N PHE A 394 18.45 2.40 29.10
CA PHE A 394 18.16 3.24 30.28
C PHE A 394 18.86 2.75 31.54
N ASP A 395 19.99 2.05 31.39
CA ASP A 395 20.84 1.58 32.49
C ASP A 395 20.05 0.94 33.66
N VAL A 396 20.19 1.46 34.88
CA VAL A 396 19.57 0.90 36.09
C VAL A 396 18.07 1.19 36.12
N GLU A 397 17.66 2.40 35.77
CA GLU A 397 16.27 2.85 35.83
C GLU A 397 15.37 2.03 34.92
N GLY A 398 15.85 1.70 33.72
CA GLY A 398 15.13 0.83 32.78
C GLY A 398 15.00 -0.61 33.29
N LYS A 399 16.05 -1.15 33.90
CA LYS A 399 16.06 -2.50 34.49
C LYS A 399 15.11 -2.59 35.68
N ASP A 400 15.12 -1.59 36.56
CA ASP A 400 14.25 -1.55 37.73
C ASP A 400 12.77 -1.45 37.34
N GLU A 401 12.47 -0.67 36.30
CA GLU A 401 11.12 -0.59 35.76
C GLU A 401 10.64 -1.94 35.17
N LEU A 402 11.51 -2.66 34.47
CA LEU A 402 11.20 -4.01 33.96
C LEU A 402 11.03 -5.03 35.10
N ARG A 403 11.86 -5.00 36.15
CA ARG A 403 11.70 -5.85 37.34
C ARG A 403 10.37 -5.57 38.04
N ARG A 404 10.01 -4.30 38.20
CA ARG A 404 8.73 -3.86 38.77
C ARG A 404 7.57 -4.38 37.92
N LEU A 405 7.63 -4.21 36.61
CA LEU A 405 6.62 -4.70 35.68
C LEU A 405 6.50 -6.22 35.73
N TYR A 406 7.61 -6.96 35.74
CA TYR A 406 7.64 -8.43 35.82
C TYR A 406 6.92 -8.95 37.07
N LYS A 407 7.13 -8.31 38.22
CA LYS A 407 6.44 -8.65 39.49
C LYS A 407 4.95 -8.31 39.44
N LYS A 408 4.59 -7.14 38.88
CA LYS A 408 3.21 -6.62 38.89
C LYS A 408 2.29 -7.24 37.82
N THR A 409 2.82 -7.52 36.63
CA THR A 409 2.00 -7.88 35.47
C THR A 409 1.43 -9.30 35.57
N SER A 410 0.17 -9.46 35.15
CA SER A 410 -0.46 -10.78 34.98
C SER A 410 -0.24 -11.36 33.57
N PHE A 411 0.28 -10.56 32.63
CA PHE A 411 0.48 -10.98 31.25
C PHE A 411 1.69 -11.92 31.11
N LYS A 412 1.44 -13.23 31.00
CA LYS A 412 2.48 -14.27 30.79
C LYS A 412 3.41 -13.96 29.62
N LEU A 413 2.88 -13.38 28.54
CA LEU A 413 3.69 -13.01 27.37
C LEU A 413 4.70 -11.91 27.68
N ILE A 414 4.35 -10.91 28.51
CA ILE A 414 5.29 -9.88 28.93
C ILE A 414 6.43 -10.53 29.73
N LYS A 415 6.09 -11.37 30.72
CA LYS A 415 7.09 -12.08 31.55
C LYS A 415 8.08 -12.86 30.71
N LYS A 416 7.58 -13.68 29.79
CA LYS A 416 8.41 -14.46 28.86
C LYS A 416 9.35 -13.59 28.02
N GLN A 417 8.87 -12.43 27.54
CA GLN A 417 9.72 -11.53 26.74
C GLN A 417 10.78 -10.82 27.60
N ILE A 418 10.48 -10.49 28.86
CA ILE A 418 11.47 -9.96 29.81
C ILE A 418 12.52 -11.02 30.15
N GLU A 419 12.14 -12.26 30.39
CA GLU A 419 13.07 -13.38 30.61
C GLU A 419 14.01 -13.58 29.42
N LEU A 420 13.47 -13.54 28.19
CA LEU A 420 14.26 -13.62 26.96
C LEU A 420 15.26 -12.46 26.84
N ALA A 421 14.82 -11.24 27.14
CA ALA A 421 15.70 -10.07 27.15
C ALA A 421 16.76 -10.17 28.26
N SER A 422 16.40 -10.67 29.44
CA SER A 422 17.32 -10.91 30.55
C SER A 422 18.42 -11.88 30.15
N LYS A 423 18.05 -13.04 29.59
CA LYS A 423 19.02 -14.05 29.13
C LYS A 423 19.99 -13.46 28.11
N LYS A 424 19.46 -12.75 27.11
CA LYS A 424 20.28 -12.11 26.08
C LYS A 424 21.18 -11.02 26.66
N LEU A 425 20.72 -10.24 27.64
CA LEU A 425 21.54 -9.24 28.33
C LEU A 425 22.72 -9.89 29.03
N THR A 426 22.48 -10.96 29.79
CA THR A 426 23.53 -11.70 30.48
C THR A 426 24.54 -12.30 29.51
N GLU A 427 24.08 -12.90 28.41
CA GLU A 427 24.97 -13.42 27.36
C GLU A 427 25.81 -12.34 26.68
N THR A 428 25.29 -11.12 26.53
CA THR A 428 25.96 -10.04 25.78
C THR A 428 26.88 -9.17 26.65
N THR A 429 26.51 -8.95 27.92
CA THR A 429 27.14 -7.95 28.80
C THR A 429 27.63 -8.51 30.13
N GLY A 430 27.26 -9.75 30.48
CA GLY A 430 27.49 -10.32 31.81
C GLY A 430 26.56 -9.79 32.90
N GLU A 431 25.71 -8.80 32.60
CA GLU A 431 24.78 -8.23 33.57
C GLU A 431 23.45 -9.00 33.66
N THR A 432 22.89 -9.08 34.87
CA THR A 432 21.62 -9.79 35.12
C THR A 432 20.46 -8.81 35.32
N LEU A 433 19.41 -8.95 34.50
CA LEU A 433 18.17 -8.17 34.63
C LEU A 433 17.24 -8.75 35.71
N LEU A 434 16.97 -10.06 35.68
CA LEU A 434 16.04 -10.74 36.59
C LEU A 434 16.73 -11.56 37.68
#